data_AF-A0A2T4AYP3-F1
#
_entry.id   AF-A0A2T4AYP3-F1
#
_cell.length_a   1.000
_cell.length_b   1.000
_cell.length_c   1.000
_cell.angle_alpha   90.00
_cell.angle_beta   90.00
_cell.angle_gamma   90.00
#
_symmetry.space_group_name_H-M   'P 1'
#
loop_
_entity.id
_entity.type
_entity.pdbx_description
1 polymer ?
#
loop_
_entity_poly.entity_id
_entity_poly.type
_entity_poly.pdbx_seq_one_letter_code
_entity_poly.pdbx_strand_id
1 'polypeptide(L)'
;MNGMNGGTMGGGAVMPAPTPAGHQAELNYIYGMVEELSRQLADNRRVTEEIVSGLGRIRNKAKAQGLSNGDLISSAADDINAQEANLDSLISELSESFDRAKHSRDANAALLTQYANALSLMLKQFHDYKAKHVADVAAWHRSYRAQLDEARRENSRLREQIWEMQTHAGRANEALRTFRRRYEEDEERFKKRVVDTALRQELRFWKRMAMPELEDDDPYWSADDDIIDEAEKERLRELELRAAQEQHMVDSQGEDSDEQQQHHLSSMGIMGGVAMQREESLPIPPPRPLSAASSTGSTGR
;
A
#
# COMPACT_ATOMS: atom_id res chain seq x y z
N MET A 1 21.90 -87.31 1.35
CA MET A 1 21.59 -88.67 1.84
C MET A 1 21.55 -88.63 3.35
N ASN A 2 20.48 -89.23 3.88
CA ASN A 2 20.05 -89.33 5.28
C ASN A 2 21.12 -89.22 6.36
N GLY A 3 20.88 -88.29 7.30
CA GLY A 3 21.24 -88.49 8.69
C GLY A 3 20.28 -89.47 9.33
N MET A 4 20.82 -90.52 9.93
CA MET A 4 20.14 -91.42 10.85
C MET A 4 21.17 -92.11 11.72
N ASN A 5 20.80 -92.30 12.98
CA ASN A 5 21.51 -92.98 14.07
C ASN A 5 22.66 -92.19 14.72
N GLY A 6 22.71 -92.03 16.05
CA GLY A 6 21.98 -92.70 17.11
C GLY A 6 22.96 -92.82 18.28
N GLY A 7 22.67 -92.16 19.40
CA GLY A 7 23.61 -92.06 20.51
C GLY A 7 22.99 -91.52 21.78
N THR A 8 21.94 -92.22 22.23
CA THR A 8 21.68 -92.58 23.63
C THR A 8 22.01 -91.52 24.69
N MET A 9 21.01 -90.70 25.01
CA MET A 9 20.86 -90.05 26.33
C MET A 9 20.71 -91.14 27.41
N GLY A 10 21.85 -91.58 27.96
CA GLY A 10 21.93 -92.42 29.14
C GLY A 10 22.34 -91.58 30.34
N GLY A 11 21.35 -91.10 31.08
CA GLY A 11 21.55 -90.60 32.44
C GLY A 11 22.06 -91.75 33.31
N GLY A 12 23.32 -91.65 33.74
CA GLY A 12 23.97 -92.59 34.63
C GLY A 12 24.88 -91.82 35.57
N ALA A 13 24.32 -91.44 36.72
CA ALA A 13 25.07 -90.89 37.84
C ALA A 13 26.12 -91.92 38.31
N VAL A 14 27.39 -91.61 38.08
CA VAL A 14 28.48 -92.07 38.93
C VAL A 14 29.21 -90.82 39.38
N MET A 15 28.84 -90.38 40.58
CA MET A 15 29.51 -89.34 41.35
C MET A 15 31.01 -89.66 41.42
N PRO A 16 31.92 -88.78 40.97
CA PRO A 16 33.33 -88.95 41.29
C PRO A 16 33.50 -88.63 42.78
N ALA A 17 34.20 -89.51 43.51
CA ALA A 17 34.71 -89.20 44.83
C ALA A 17 35.44 -87.83 44.79
N PRO A 18 35.34 -86.99 45.84
CA PRO A 18 35.90 -85.64 45.81
C PRO A 18 37.41 -85.71 45.61
N THR A 19 37.83 -85.43 44.37
CA THR A 19 39.22 -85.15 44.03
C THR A 19 39.69 -83.97 44.88
N PRO A 20 40.88 -84.03 45.53
CA PRO A 20 41.39 -82.96 46.39
C PRO A 20 41.28 -81.61 45.68
N ALA A 21 40.89 -80.56 46.42
CA ALA A 21 40.53 -79.25 45.86
C ALA A 21 41.59 -78.61 44.93
N GLY A 22 42.87 -79.00 45.06
CA GLY A 22 43.94 -78.58 44.14
C GLY A 22 43.93 -79.31 42.79
N HIS A 23 43.51 -80.57 42.73
CA HIS A 23 43.59 -81.38 41.51
C HIS A 23 42.62 -80.90 40.42
N GLN A 24 41.42 -80.45 40.79
CA GLN A 24 40.47 -79.87 39.82
C GLN A 24 40.92 -78.48 39.35
N ALA A 25 41.57 -77.70 40.22
CA ALA A 25 42.14 -76.40 39.84
C ALA A 25 43.33 -76.57 38.89
N GLU A 26 44.21 -77.54 39.16
CA GLU A 26 45.32 -77.91 38.30
C GLU A 26 44.83 -78.49 36.96
N LEU A 27 43.80 -79.33 36.95
CA LEU A 27 43.22 -79.84 35.70
C LEU A 27 42.59 -78.72 34.88
N ASN A 28 41.85 -77.79 35.49
CA ASN A 28 41.32 -76.62 34.78
C ASN A 28 42.45 -75.71 34.25
N TYR A 29 43.54 -75.55 35.01
CA TYR A 29 44.73 -74.82 34.56
C TYR A 29 45.42 -75.52 33.38
N ILE A 30 45.57 -76.84 33.43
CA ILE A 30 46.16 -77.65 32.35
C ILE A 30 45.24 -77.62 31.12
N TYR A 31 43.93 -77.75 31.27
CA TYR A 31 42.98 -77.64 30.15
C TYR A 31 42.99 -76.24 29.55
N GLY A 32 43.05 -75.19 30.35
CA GLY A 32 43.21 -73.81 29.86
C GLY A 32 44.52 -73.61 29.11
N MET A 33 45.63 -74.15 29.62
CA MET A 33 46.94 -74.09 28.96
C MET A 33 46.97 -74.92 27.66
N VAL A 34 46.31 -76.09 27.62
CA VAL A 34 46.18 -76.92 26.43
C VAL A 34 45.27 -76.25 25.39
N GLU A 35 44.19 -75.62 25.81
CA GLU A 35 43.31 -74.86 24.91
C GLU A 35 44.04 -73.64 24.33
N GLU A 36 44.80 -72.92 25.15
CA GLU A 36 45.66 -71.82 24.70
C GLU A 36 46.76 -72.31 23.74
N LEU A 37 47.45 -73.40 24.06
CA LEU A 37 48.43 -74.03 23.16
C LEU A 37 47.77 -74.50 21.86
N SER A 38 46.54 -75.02 21.89
CA SER A 38 45.82 -75.46 20.70
C SER A 38 45.45 -74.28 19.80
N ARG A 39 45.06 -73.15 20.41
CA ARG A 39 44.76 -71.90 19.71
C ARG A 39 46.02 -71.30 19.11
N GLN A 40 47.10 -71.24 19.88
CA GLN A 40 48.41 -70.83 19.38
C GLN A 40 48.91 -71.75 18.26
N LEU A 41 48.66 -73.06 18.33
CA LEU A 41 49.04 -74.00 17.27
C LEU A 41 48.21 -73.78 16.00
N ALA A 42 46.92 -73.49 16.14
CA ALA A 42 46.04 -73.16 15.01
C ALA A 42 46.45 -71.84 14.34
N ASP A 43 46.75 -70.81 15.14
CA ASP A 43 47.26 -69.53 14.65
C ASP A 43 48.63 -69.69 13.98
N ASN A 44 49.54 -70.46 14.58
CA ASN A 44 50.83 -70.77 13.98
C ASN A 44 50.68 -71.52 12.65
N ARG A 45 49.77 -72.50 12.56
CA ARG A 45 49.47 -73.18 11.28
C ARG A 45 49.01 -72.19 10.22
N ARG A 46 48.05 -71.32 10.56
CA ARG A 46 47.55 -70.29 9.65
C ARG A 46 48.66 -69.36 9.18
N VAL A 47 49.48 -68.86 10.11
CA VAL A 47 50.63 -67.99 9.80
C VAL A 47 51.64 -68.72 8.92
N THR A 48 51.93 -69.99 9.19
CA THR A 48 52.86 -70.77 8.36
C THR A 48 52.31 -71.03 6.96
N GLU A 49 51.01 -71.28 6.80
CA GLU A 49 50.37 -71.40 5.48
C GLU A 49 50.43 -70.07 4.71
N GLU A 50 50.18 -68.94 5.37
CA GLU A 50 50.32 -67.62 4.79
C GLU A 50 51.77 -67.36 4.34
N ILE A 51 52.76 -67.67 5.18
CA ILE A 51 54.19 -67.55 4.86
C ILE A 51 54.56 -68.44 3.68
N VAL A 52 54.16 -69.72 3.68
CA VAL A 52 54.47 -70.66 2.60
C VAL A 52 53.80 -70.22 1.29
N SER A 53 52.55 -69.72 1.34
CA SER A 53 51.85 -69.19 0.17
C SER A 53 52.54 -67.92 -0.37
N GLY A 54 53.02 -67.05 0.52
CA GLY A 54 53.75 -65.83 0.19
C GLY A 54 55.11 -66.15 -0.43
N LEU A 55 55.85 -67.07 0.20
CA LEU A 55 57.14 -67.56 -0.30
C LEU A 55 56.98 -68.25 -1.67
N GLY A 56 55.90 -69.00 -1.87
CA GLY A 56 55.56 -69.60 -3.15
C GLY A 56 55.35 -68.56 -4.25
N ARG A 57 54.63 -67.47 -3.94
CA ARG A 57 54.44 -66.32 -4.87
C ARG A 57 55.76 -65.61 -5.17
N ILE A 58 56.57 -65.32 -4.15
CA ILE A 58 57.88 -64.67 -4.31
C ILE A 58 58.82 -65.54 -5.15
N ARG A 59 58.91 -66.84 -4.85
CA ARG A 59 59.73 -67.81 -5.59
C ARG A 59 59.29 -67.94 -7.04
N ASN A 60 57.98 -67.96 -7.31
CA ASN A 60 57.46 -68.04 -8.67
C ASN A 60 57.76 -66.75 -9.45
N LYS A 61 57.66 -65.58 -8.80
CA LYS A 61 58.08 -64.28 -9.38
C LYS A 61 59.58 -64.27 -9.68
N ALA A 62 60.41 -64.71 -8.73
CA ALA A 62 61.86 -64.85 -8.89
C ALA A 62 62.21 -65.71 -10.11
N LYS A 63 61.58 -66.90 -10.20
CA LYS A 63 61.85 -67.89 -11.23
C LYS A 63 61.36 -67.44 -12.61
N ALA A 64 60.21 -66.77 -12.67
CA ALA A 64 59.65 -66.26 -13.93
C ALA A 64 60.49 -65.10 -14.51
N GLN A 65 61.11 -64.29 -13.65
CA GLN A 65 61.89 -63.11 -14.05
C GLN A 65 63.41 -63.32 -13.99
N GLY A 66 63.89 -64.49 -13.54
CA GLY A 66 65.33 -64.79 -13.44
C GLY A 66 66.08 -63.96 -12.40
N LEU A 67 65.38 -63.48 -11.37
CA LEU A 67 65.90 -62.53 -10.38
C LEU A 67 66.60 -63.23 -9.20
N SER A 68 67.69 -62.64 -8.71
CA SER A 68 68.30 -63.04 -7.44
C SER A 68 67.43 -62.62 -6.24
N ASN A 69 67.63 -63.24 -5.08
CA ASN A 69 66.96 -62.83 -3.84
C ASN A 69 67.23 -61.35 -3.50
N GLY A 70 68.43 -60.84 -3.81
CA GLY A 70 68.77 -59.43 -3.62
C GLY A 70 67.94 -58.50 -4.52
N ASP A 71 67.80 -58.88 -5.80
CA ASP A 71 67.06 -58.10 -6.79
C ASP A 71 65.55 -58.08 -6.53
N LEU A 72 65.01 -59.15 -5.93
CA LEU A 72 63.62 -59.20 -5.49
C LEU A 72 63.35 -58.28 -4.29
N ILE A 73 64.28 -58.24 -3.33
CA ILE A 73 64.16 -57.37 -2.16
C ILE A 73 64.30 -55.92 -2.57
N SER A 74 65.24 -55.60 -3.48
CA SER A 74 65.38 -54.26 -4.02
C SER A 74 64.15 -53.84 -4.84
N SER A 75 63.64 -54.70 -5.73
CA SER A 75 62.41 -54.42 -6.48
C SER A 75 61.20 -54.21 -5.57
N ALA A 76 61.06 -54.99 -4.49
CA ALA A 76 59.99 -54.80 -3.52
C ALA A 76 60.17 -53.49 -2.73
N ALA A 77 61.41 -53.14 -2.37
CA ALA A 77 61.71 -51.86 -1.72
C ALA A 77 61.43 -50.68 -2.64
N ASP A 78 61.76 -50.79 -3.93
CA ASP A 78 61.47 -49.77 -4.94
C ASP A 78 59.95 -49.62 -5.17
N ASP A 79 59.20 -50.73 -5.23
CA ASP A 79 57.74 -50.71 -5.33
C ASP A 79 57.09 -50.05 -4.09
N ILE A 80 57.60 -50.33 -2.89
CA ILE A 80 57.13 -49.72 -1.63
C ILE A 80 57.44 -48.22 -1.61
N ASN A 81 58.67 -47.83 -1.93
CA ASN A 81 59.09 -46.42 -1.98
C ASN A 81 58.32 -45.63 -3.05
N ALA A 82 58.04 -46.25 -4.20
CA ALA A 82 57.24 -45.63 -5.26
C ALA A 82 55.78 -45.46 -4.85
N GLN A 83 55.20 -46.42 -4.11
CA GLN A 83 53.85 -46.28 -3.54
C GLN A 83 53.80 -45.18 -2.47
N GLU A 84 54.79 -45.10 -1.59
CA GLU A 84 54.88 -44.08 -0.54
C GLU A 84 54.94 -42.66 -1.12
N ALA A 85 55.78 -42.42 -2.13
CA ALA A 85 55.84 -41.12 -2.82
C ALA A 85 54.53 -40.75 -3.53
N ASN A 86 53.77 -41.74 -4.01
CA ASN A 86 52.50 -41.53 -4.67
C ASN A 86 51.39 -41.18 -3.66
N LEU A 87 51.43 -41.80 -2.48
CA LEU A 87 50.50 -41.52 -1.38
C LEU A 87 50.62 -40.08 -0.89
N ASP A 88 51.83 -39.54 -0.74
CA ASP A 88 52.01 -38.14 -0.33
C ASP A 88 51.44 -37.15 -1.34
N SER A 89 51.62 -37.42 -2.65
CA SER A 89 51.04 -36.59 -3.71
C SER A 89 49.51 -36.62 -3.69
N LEU A 90 48.94 -37.82 -3.49
CA LEU A 90 47.51 -38.04 -3.47
C LEU A 90 46.88 -37.42 -2.21
N ILE A 91 47.54 -37.52 -1.06
CA ILE A 91 47.14 -36.84 0.17
C ILE A 91 47.15 -35.32 -0.05
N SER A 92 48.18 -34.77 -0.70
CA SER A 92 48.26 -33.33 -0.99
C SER A 92 47.11 -32.86 -1.88
N GLU A 93 46.80 -33.59 -2.96
CA GLU A 93 45.72 -33.24 -3.88
C GLU A 93 44.33 -33.40 -3.22
N LEU A 94 44.13 -34.45 -2.42
CA LEU A 94 42.89 -34.63 -1.65
C LEU A 94 42.72 -33.55 -0.59
N SER A 95 43.77 -33.17 0.14
CA SER A 95 43.71 -32.07 1.11
C SER A 95 43.37 -30.73 0.43
N GLU A 96 44.03 -30.42 -0.69
CA GLU A 96 43.78 -29.18 -1.41
C GLU A 96 42.36 -29.12 -2.01
N SER A 97 41.88 -30.23 -2.60
CA SER A 97 40.51 -30.32 -3.11
C SER A 97 39.46 -30.27 -1.99
N PHE A 98 39.75 -30.87 -0.83
CA PHE A 98 38.91 -30.78 0.35
C PHE A 98 38.80 -29.34 0.86
N ASP A 99 39.91 -28.62 0.96
CA ASP A 99 39.90 -27.22 1.39
C ASP A 99 39.15 -26.33 0.39
N ARG A 100 39.35 -26.52 -0.92
CA ARG A 100 38.57 -25.82 -1.95
C ARG A 100 37.07 -26.10 -1.83
N ALA A 101 36.68 -27.37 -1.66
CA ALA A 101 35.29 -27.75 -1.51
C ALA A 101 34.67 -27.14 -0.25
N LYS A 102 35.43 -27.10 0.85
CA LYS A 102 34.99 -26.49 2.11
C LYS A 102 34.82 -24.97 1.98
N HIS A 103 35.78 -24.29 1.36
CA HIS A 103 35.65 -22.85 1.06
C HIS A 103 34.47 -22.55 0.15
N SER A 104 34.25 -23.34 -0.91
CA SER A 104 33.09 -23.19 -1.78
C SER A 104 31.77 -23.41 -1.04
N ARG A 105 31.70 -24.43 -0.18
CA ARG A 105 30.53 -24.70 0.67
C ARG A 105 30.23 -23.53 1.60
N ASP A 106 31.24 -23.01 2.29
CA ASP A 106 31.08 -21.93 3.25
C ASP A 106 30.68 -20.61 2.54
N ALA A 107 31.24 -20.34 1.36
CA ALA A 107 30.83 -19.20 0.52
C ALA A 107 29.37 -19.32 0.05
N ASN A 108 28.95 -20.52 -0.39
CA ASN A 108 27.56 -20.76 -0.78
C ASN A 108 26.59 -20.64 0.40
N ALA A 109 26.97 -21.11 1.60
CA ALA A 109 26.17 -20.94 2.81
C ALA A 109 26.03 -19.45 3.21
N ALA A 110 27.10 -18.68 3.06
CA ALA A 110 27.07 -17.23 3.28
C ALA A 110 26.12 -16.54 2.29
N LEU A 111 26.19 -16.89 1.00
CA LEU A 111 25.28 -16.35 -0.03
C LEU A 111 23.83 -16.69 0.27
N LEU A 112 23.51 -17.93 0.65
CA LEU A 112 22.15 -18.33 1.03
C LEU A 112 21.62 -17.50 2.21
N THR A 113 22.48 -17.23 3.18
CA THR A 113 22.14 -16.38 4.33
C THR A 113 21.84 -14.94 3.89
N GLN A 114 22.65 -14.38 3.00
CA GLN A 114 22.41 -13.05 2.43
C GLN A 114 21.11 -12.98 1.64
N TYR A 115 20.82 -13.97 0.80
CA TYR A 115 19.56 -14.06 0.07
C TYR A 115 18.36 -14.18 1.01
N ALA A 116 18.43 -15.01 2.04
CA ALA A 116 17.37 -15.14 3.03
C ALA A 116 17.11 -13.81 3.73
N ASN A 117 18.16 -13.09 4.12
CA ASN A 117 18.04 -11.78 4.74
C ASN A 117 17.41 -10.75 3.78
N ALA A 118 17.89 -10.68 2.54
CA ALA A 118 17.38 -9.76 1.53
C ALA A 118 15.89 -10.01 1.21
N LEU A 119 15.51 -11.28 1.02
CA LEU A 119 14.11 -11.66 0.79
C LEU A 119 13.24 -11.37 2.00
N SER A 120 13.74 -11.60 3.22
CA SER A 120 13.00 -11.27 4.44
C SER A 120 12.73 -9.76 4.58
N LEU A 121 13.71 -8.93 4.20
CA LEU A 121 13.58 -7.48 4.22
C LEU A 121 12.61 -7.00 3.14
N MET A 122 12.75 -7.51 1.91
CA MET A 122 11.85 -7.20 0.81
C MET A 122 10.40 -7.59 1.15
N LEU A 123 10.19 -8.76 1.77
CA LEU A 123 8.87 -9.21 2.20
C LEU A 123 8.27 -8.28 3.26
N LYS A 124 9.05 -7.84 4.25
CA LYS A 124 8.60 -6.87 5.26
C LYS A 124 8.18 -5.55 4.60
N GLN A 125 9.02 -5.02 3.70
CA GLN A 125 8.71 -3.80 2.96
C GLN A 125 7.44 -3.94 2.11
N PHE A 126 7.22 -5.09 1.48
CA PHE A 126 5.98 -5.35 0.74
C PHE A 126 4.74 -5.41 1.63
N HIS A 127 4.84 -6.03 2.80
CA HIS A 127 3.72 -6.05 3.75
C HIS A 127 3.40 -4.64 4.26
N ASP A 128 4.42 -3.87 4.64
CA ASP A 128 4.25 -2.49 5.11
C ASP A 128 3.67 -1.60 4.01
N TYR A 129 4.18 -1.72 2.79
CA TYR A 129 3.67 -0.99 1.63
C TYR A 129 2.20 -1.33 1.36
N LYS A 130 1.85 -2.61 1.32
CA LYS A 130 0.47 -3.06 1.07
C LYS A 130 -0.47 -2.57 2.16
N ALA A 131 -0.07 -2.65 3.42
CA ALA A 131 -0.88 -2.17 4.54
C ALA A 131 -1.14 -0.66 4.44
N LYS A 132 -0.10 0.14 4.20
CA LYS A 132 -0.21 1.59 4.00
C LYS A 132 -1.07 1.93 2.79
N HIS A 133 -0.83 1.29 1.65
CA HIS A 133 -1.58 1.52 0.43
C HIS A 133 -3.09 1.23 0.61
N VAL A 134 -3.44 0.12 1.26
CA VAL A 134 -4.85 -0.20 1.55
C VAL A 134 -5.47 0.83 2.50
N ALA A 135 -4.73 1.27 3.52
CA ALA A 135 -5.19 2.32 4.44
C ALA A 135 -5.42 3.65 3.71
N ASP A 136 -4.49 4.06 2.84
CA ASP A 136 -4.57 5.30 2.07
C ASP A 136 -5.75 5.29 1.09
N VAL A 137 -5.93 4.19 0.35
CA VAL A 137 -7.07 4.02 -0.57
C VAL A 137 -8.39 4.02 0.20
N ALA A 138 -8.46 3.35 1.35
CA ALA A 138 -9.65 3.37 2.19
C ALA A 138 -9.93 4.77 2.75
N ALA A 139 -8.91 5.50 3.18
CA ALA A 139 -9.04 6.88 3.65
C ALA A 139 -9.54 7.81 2.55
N TRP A 140 -9.00 7.68 1.33
CA TRP A 140 -9.45 8.44 0.16
C TRP A 140 -10.92 8.16 -0.19
N HIS A 141 -11.33 6.89 -0.20
CA HIS A 141 -12.73 6.55 -0.44
C HIS A 141 -13.66 7.05 0.67
N ARG A 142 -13.20 7.13 1.92
CA ARG A 142 -13.99 7.71 3.03
C ARG A 142 -14.12 9.22 2.87
N SER A 143 -13.04 9.94 2.58
CA SER A 143 -13.07 11.39 2.40
C SER A 143 -13.91 11.78 1.19
N TYR A 144 -13.79 11.07 0.08
CA TYR A 144 -14.61 11.31 -1.12
C TYR A 144 -16.11 11.09 -0.85
N ARG A 145 -16.47 10.02 -0.12
CA ARG A 145 -17.88 9.80 0.29
C ARG A 145 -18.38 10.91 1.21
N ALA A 146 -17.57 11.36 2.16
CA ALA A 146 -17.93 12.47 3.04
C ALA A 146 -18.17 13.77 2.26
N GLN A 147 -17.34 14.07 1.26
CA GLN A 147 -17.52 15.23 0.37
C GLN A 147 -18.80 15.11 -0.46
N LEU A 148 -19.11 13.94 -1.02
CA LEU A 148 -20.36 13.70 -1.74
C LEU A 148 -21.59 13.89 -0.85
N ASP A 149 -21.54 13.41 0.39
CA ASP A 149 -22.66 13.58 1.32
C ASP A 149 -22.81 15.03 1.76
N GLU A 150 -21.71 15.76 1.96
CA GLU A 150 -21.77 17.21 2.24
C GLU A 150 -22.39 17.99 1.08
N ALA A 151 -21.94 17.74 -0.15
CA ALA A 151 -22.51 18.38 -1.33
C ALA A 151 -24.01 18.07 -1.50
N ARG A 152 -24.45 16.85 -1.16
CA ARG A 152 -25.88 16.49 -1.17
C ARG A 152 -26.66 17.23 -0.09
N ARG A 153 -26.12 17.34 1.12
CA ARG A 153 -26.73 18.10 2.22
C ARG A 153 -26.86 19.57 1.85
N GLU A 154 -25.79 20.18 1.34
CA GLU A 154 -25.79 21.56 0.88
C GLU A 154 -26.83 21.78 -0.24
N ASN A 155 -26.86 20.89 -1.24
CA ASN A 155 -27.85 21.00 -2.31
C ASN A 155 -29.30 20.91 -1.78
N SER A 156 -29.55 20.00 -0.83
CA SER A 156 -30.87 19.90 -0.20
C SER A 156 -31.24 21.16 0.58
N ARG A 157 -30.30 21.72 1.33
CA ARG A 157 -30.47 22.97 2.09
C ARG A 157 -30.75 24.16 1.18
N LEU A 158 -30.00 24.30 0.08
CA LEU A 158 -30.21 25.38 -0.89
C LEU A 158 -31.57 25.26 -1.57
N ARG A 159 -32.00 24.04 -1.91
CA ARG A 159 -33.35 23.81 -2.45
C ARG A 159 -34.41 24.23 -1.44
N GLU A 160 -34.29 23.79 -0.19
CA GLU A 160 -35.23 24.16 0.88
C GLU A 160 -35.31 25.68 1.05
N GLN A 161 -34.18 26.38 1.10
CA GLN A 161 -34.13 27.84 1.18
C GLN A 161 -34.83 28.51 -0.02
N ILE A 162 -34.62 28.01 -1.25
CA ILE A 162 -35.29 28.52 -2.45
C ILE A 162 -36.80 28.27 -2.35
N TRP A 163 -37.23 27.09 -1.90
CA TRP A 163 -38.63 26.75 -1.70
C TRP A 163 -39.29 27.67 -0.67
N GLU A 164 -38.63 27.92 0.46
CA GLU A 164 -39.10 28.86 1.47
C GLU A 164 -39.24 30.26 0.89
N MET A 165 -38.20 30.77 0.23
CA MET A 165 -38.20 32.10 -0.40
C MET A 165 -39.32 32.24 -1.43
N GLN A 166 -39.50 31.26 -2.32
CA GLN A 166 -40.58 31.25 -3.31
C GLN A 166 -41.95 31.21 -2.64
N THR A 167 -42.10 30.44 -1.56
CA THR A 167 -43.35 30.38 -0.79
C THR A 167 -43.66 31.73 -0.12
N HIS A 168 -42.65 32.37 0.49
CA HIS A 168 -42.79 33.70 1.08
C HIS A 168 -43.12 34.77 0.03
N ALA A 169 -42.44 34.76 -1.13
CA ALA A 169 -42.73 35.64 -2.24
C ALA A 169 -44.13 35.41 -2.82
N GLY A 170 -44.59 34.15 -2.91
CA GLY A 170 -45.94 33.80 -3.31
C GLY A 170 -46.99 34.39 -2.37
N ARG A 171 -46.82 34.21 -1.06
CA ARG A 171 -47.71 34.79 -0.03
C ARG A 171 -47.71 36.32 -0.07
N ALA A 172 -46.55 36.96 -0.24
CA ALA A 172 -46.44 38.40 -0.36
C ALA A 172 -47.18 38.92 -1.61
N ASN A 173 -47.01 38.27 -2.76
CA ASN A 173 -47.72 38.61 -3.98
C ASN A 173 -49.24 38.43 -3.85
N GLU A 174 -49.70 37.37 -3.18
CA GLU A 174 -51.12 37.16 -2.88
C GLU A 174 -51.66 38.26 -1.94
N ALA A 175 -50.89 38.65 -0.92
CA ALA A 175 -51.23 39.76 -0.05
C ALA A 175 -51.33 41.09 -0.82
N LEU A 176 -50.43 41.37 -1.77
CA LEU A 176 -50.49 42.56 -2.62
C LEU A 176 -51.69 42.53 -3.57
N ARG A 177 -52.00 41.38 -4.17
CA ARG A 177 -53.18 41.22 -5.05
C ARG A 177 -54.47 41.41 -4.28
N THR A 178 -54.57 40.81 -3.09
CA THR A 178 -55.74 40.95 -2.22
C THR A 178 -55.88 42.38 -1.71
N PHE A 179 -54.78 43.05 -1.35
CA PHE A 179 -54.77 44.47 -1.02
C PHE A 179 -55.25 45.32 -2.20
N ARG A 180 -54.67 45.15 -3.39
CA ARG A 180 -55.06 45.89 -4.61
C ARG A 180 -56.55 45.70 -4.92
N ARG A 181 -57.04 44.47 -4.85
CA ARG A 181 -58.46 44.16 -5.07
C ARG A 181 -59.33 44.92 -4.07
N ARG A 182 -59.03 44.83 -2.77
CA ARG A 182 -59.79 45.55 -1.72
C ARG A 182 -59.70 47.07 -1.89
N TYR A 183 -58.56 47.59 -2.34
CA TYR A 183 -58.34 49.01 -2.56
C TYR A 183 -59.09 49.56 -3.80
N GLU A 184 -59.25 48.74 -4.84
CA GLU A 184 -60.07 49.05 -6.01
C GLU A 184 -61.57 48.91 -5.71
N GLU A 185 -61.96 47.90 -4.91
CA GLU A 185 -63.35 47.63 -4.50
C GLU A 185 -63.88 48.59 -3.41
N ASP A 186 -63.03 49.44 -2.81
CA ASP A 186 -63.45 50.41 -1.79
C ASP A 186 -64.31 51.54 -2.40
N GLU A 187 -65.63 51.34 -2.33
CA GLU A 187 -66.64 52.24 -2.89
C GLU A 187 -66.58 53.64 -2.26
N GLU A 188 -66.26 53.75 -0.97
CA GLU A 188 -66.16 55.04 -0.28
C GLU A 188 -64.99 55.86 -0.82
N ARG A 189 -63.85 55.21 -1.09
CA ARG A 189 -62.72 55.85 -1.75
C ARG A 189 -63.04 56.25 -3.18
N PHE A 190 -63.73 55.39 -3.94
CA PHE A 190 -64.16 55.73 -5.30
C PHE A 190 -65.10 56.94 -5.30
N LYS A 191 -66.12 56.95 -4.44
CA LYS A 191 -67.04 58.09 -4.25
C LYS A 191 -66.28 59.36 -3.91
N LYS A 192 -65.37 59.33 -2.94
CA LYS A 192 -64.53 60.48 -2.57
C LYS A 192 -63.74 61.01 -3.77
N ARG A 193 -63.07 60.13 -4.53
CA ARG A 193 -62.34 60.54 -5.75
C ARG A 193 -63.24 61.20 -6.79
N VAL A 194 -64.44 60.65 -7.03
CA VAL A 194 -65.40 61.23 -7.98
C VAL A 194 -65.88 62.59 -7.50
N VAL A 195 -66.23 62.72 -6.22
CA VAL A 195 -66.66 63.98 -5.60
C VAL A 195 -65.55 65.02 -5.64
N ASP A 196 -64.32 64.67 -5.26
CA ASP A 196 -63.18 65.59 -5.33
C ASP A 196 -62.94 66.07 -6.76
N THR A 197 -63.05 65.17 -7.74
CA THR A 197 -62.91 65.52 -9.16
C THR A 197 -64.03 66.45 -9.62
N ALA A 198 -65.28 66.18 -9.23
CA ALA A 198 -66.42 67.04 -9.53
C ALA A 198 -66.29 68.42 -8.88
N LEU A 199 -65.91 68.50 -7.60
CA LEU A 199 -65.66 69.75 -6.89
C LEU A 199 -64.52 70.55 -7.54
N ARG A 200 -63.44 69.90 -7.98
CA ARG A 200 -62.35 70.56 -8.73
C ARG A 200 -62.86 71.13 -10.06
N GLN A 201 -63.73 70.41 -10.78
CA GLN A 201 -64.34 70.90 -12.02
C GLN A 201 -65.29 72.07 -11.78
N GLU A 202 -66.11 72.01 -10.73
CA GLU A 202 -66.99 73.11 -10.31
C GLU A 202 -66.18 74.35 -9.94
N LEU A 203 -65.12 74.21 -9.16
CA LEU A 203 -64.21 75.31 -8.84
C LEU A 203 -63.62 75.94 -10.11
N ARG A 204 -63.19 75.14 -11.09
CA ARG A 204 -62.71 75.65 -12.39
C ARG A 204 -63.80 76.39 -13.15
N PHE A 205 -65.01 75.82 -13.21
CA PHE A 205 -66.14 76.45 -13.87
C PHE A 205 -66.46 77.81 -13.26
N TRP A 206 -66.60 77.88 -11.93
CA TRP A 206 -66.87 79.14 -11.23
C TRP A 206 -65.71 80.13 -11.36
N LYS A 207 -64.46 79.65 -11.37
CA LYS A 207 -63.28 80.49 -11.57
C LYS A 207 -63.25 81.07 -12.98
N ARG A 208 -63.57 80.30 -14.02
CA ARG A 208 -63.71 80.78 -15.40
C ARG A 208 -64.82 81.84 -15.51
N MET A 209 -65.93 81.64 -14.80
CA MET A 209 -67.01 82.63 -14.75
C MET A 209 -66.59 83.91 -14.00
N ALA A 210 -65.74 83.80 -12.98
CA ALA A 210 -65.31 84.92 -12.14
C ALA A 210 -64.08 85.68 -12.70
N MET A 211 -63.22 85.03 -13.50
CA MET A 211 -62.01 85.61 -14.09
C MET A 211 -61.87 85.25 -15.58
N PRO A 212 -62.64 85.90 -16.48
CA PRO A 212 -62.64 85.58 -17.92
C PRO A 212 -61.40 86.05 -18.69
N GLU A 213 -60.59 86.95 -18.11
CA GLU A 213 -59.41 87.54 -18.78
C GLU A 213 -58.13 86.71 -18.61
N LEU A 214 -58.16 85.64 -17.79
CA LEU A 214 -57.01 84.77 -17.57
C LEU A 214 -56.98 83.64 -18.62
N GLU A 215 -55.82 83.35 -19.18
CA GLU A 215 -55.65 82.30 -20.20
C GLU A 215 -55.90 80.90 -19.62
N ASP A 216 -56.49 80.00 -20.42
CA ASP A 216 -56.96 78.67 -19.96
C ASP A 216 -55.81 77.70 -19.59
N ASP A 217 -54.56 77.98 -20.00
CA ASP A 217 -53.37 77.14 -19.80
C ASP A 217 -52.43 77.68 -18.70
N ASP A 218 -52.94 77.89 -17.49
CA ASP A 218 -52.11 78.22 -16.32
C ASP A 218 -51.45 76.94 -15.75
N PRO A 219 -50.10 76.82 -15.74
CA PRO A 219 -49.36 75.64 -15.26
C PRO A 219 -49.68 75.26 -13.81
N TYR A 220 -50.11 76.20 -12.99
CA TYR A 220 -50.49 75.97 -11.59
C TYR A 220 -51.83 75.22 -11.45
N TRP A 221 -52.56 75.06 -12.56
CA TRP A 221 -53.85 74.39 -12.63
C TRP A 221 -53.89 73.33 -13.71
N SER A 222 -52.76 72.87 -14.26
CA SER A 222 -52.76 71.68 -15.10
C SER A 222 -53.10 70.42 -14.26
N ALA A 223 -53.57 69.36 -14.90
CA ALA A 223 -54.08 68.16 -14.20
C ALA A 223 -52.98 67.34 -13.47
N ASP A 224 -51.71 67.71 -13.63
CA ASP A 224 -50.59 67.07 -12.96
C ASP A 224 -50.33 67.75 -11.61
N ASP A 225 -50.79 67.09 -10.53
CA ASP A 225 -50.20 67.24 -9.20
C ASP A 225 -48.77 66.62 -9.16
N ASP A 226 -48.23 66.15 -10.30
CA ASP A 226 -46.86 65.67 -10.53
C ASP A 226 -45.86 66.82 -10.82
N ILE A 227 -46.12 68.03 -10.31
CA ILE A 227 -45.05 69.02 -10.14
C ILE A 227 -44.17 68.50 -9.01
N ILE A 228 -43.28 67.57 -9.34
CA ILE A 228 -42.15 67.21 -8.50
C ILE A 228 -41.42 68.52 -8.25
N ASP A 229 -41.47 68.97 -7.00
CA ASP A 229 -40.77 70.15 -6.52
C ASP A 229 -39.37 70.16 -7.14
N GLU A 230 -38.99 71.22 -7.85
CA GLU A 230 -37.74 71.23 -8.62
C GLU A 230 -36.54 70.88 -7.72
N ALA A 231 -36.65 71.25 -6.43
CA ALA A 231 -35.74 70.89 -5.35
C ALA A 231 -35.64 69.37 -5.08
N GLU A 232 -36.74 68.62 -5.10
CA GLU A 232 -36.69 67.15 -4.89
C GLU A 232 -36.12 66.45 -6.11
N LYS A 233 -36.32 67.00 -7.32
CA LYS A 233 -35.70 66.50 -8.56
C LYS A 233 -34.18 66.73 -8.58
N GLU A 234 -33.70 67.83 -7.99
CA GLU A 234 -32.28 68.07 -7.78
C GLU A 234 -31.71 67.12 -6.74
N ARG A 235 -32.38 66.96 -5.59
CA ARG A 235 -31.98 66.02 -4.54
C ARG A 235 -31.88 64.58 -5.04
N LEU A 236 -32.84 64.12 -5.86
CA LEU A 236 -32.81 62.78 -6.45
C LEU A 236 -31.65 62.59 -7.42
N ARG A 237 -31.32 63.61 -8.23
CA ARG A 237 -30.14 63.60 -9.10
C ARG A 237 -28.85 63.56 -8.30
N GLU A 238 -28.75 64.29 -7.18
CA GLU A 238 -27.60 64.22 -6.28
C GLU A 238 -27.45 62.84 -5.65
N LEU A 239 -28.56 62.22 -5.22
CA LEU A 239 -28.61 60.86 -4.66
C LEU A 239 -28.19 59.81 -5.69
N GLU A 240 -28.66 59.93 -6.93
CA GLU A 240 -28.32 59.04 -8.04
C GLU A 240 -26.83 59.20 -8.43
N LEU A 241 -26.33 60.43 -8.50
CA LEU A 241 -24.91 60.71 -8.75
C LEU A 241 -24.02 60.14 -7.64
N ARG A 242 -24.44 60.29 -6.38
CA ARG A 242 -23.73 59.72 -5.23
C ARG A 242 -23.75 58.19 -5.25
N ALA A 243 -24.88 57.57 -5.55
CA ALA A 243 -24.98 56.13 -5.68
C ALA A 243 -24.12 55.59 -6.83
N ALA A 244 -24.07 56.29 -7.96
CA ALA A 244 -23.19 55.95 -9.08
C ALA A 244 -21.70 56.12 -8.72
N GLN A 245 -21.35 57.16 -7.97
CA GLN A 245 -19.99 57.37 -7.49
C GLN A 245 -19.58 56.31 -6.45
N GLU A 246 -20.49 55.92 -5.55
CA GLU A 246 -20.28 54.84 -4.60
C GLU A 246 -20.15 53.48 -5.31
N GLN A 247 -20.96 53.20 -6.34
CA GLN A 247 -20.79 52.02 -7.20
C GLN A 247 -19.44 52.04 -7.93
N HIS A 248 -19.02 53.17 -8.50
CA HIS A 248 -17.73 53.29 -9.18
C HIS A 248 -16.54 53.18 -8.21
N MET A 249 -16.67 53.63 -6.96
CA MET A 249 -15.65 53.45 -5.92
C MET A 249 -15.57 51.99 -5.46
N VAL A 250 -16.70 51.29 -5.38
CA VAL A 250 -16.74 49.85 -5.06
C VAL A 250 -16.14 49.02 -6.20
N ASP A 251 -16.38 49.40 -7.47
CA ASP A 251 -15.80 48.75 -8.64
C ASP A 251 -14.27 49.01 -8.72
N SER A 252 -13.85 50.26 -8.48
CA SER A 252 -12.43 50.64 -8.47
C SER A 252 -11.63 50.07 -7.29
N GLN A 253 -12.26 49.81 -6.13
CA GLN A 253 -11.62 49.08 -5.02
C GLN A 253 -11.59 47.57 -5.24
N GLY A 254 -12.41 47.04 -6.16
CA GLY A 254 -12.34 45.64 -6.59
C GLY A 254 -11.19 45.35 -7.56
N GLU A 255 -10.71 46.35 -8.30
CA GLU A 255 -9.65 46.17 -9.30
C GLU A 255 -8.22 46.24 -8.73
N ASP A 256 -8.00 46.86 -7.57
CA ASP A 256 -6.65 46.99 -6.97
C ASP A 256 -6.25 45.80 -6.06
N SER A 257 -7.11 44.77 -5.93
CA SER A 257 -6.82 43.60 -5.08
C SER A 257 -6.66 42.26 -5.81
N ASP A 258 -6.69 42.20 -7.15
CA ASP A 258 -6.54 40.94 -7.88
C ASP A 258 -5.70 41.05 -9.17
N GLU A 259 -4.43 41.44 -9.04
CA GLU A 259 -3.37 40.99 -9.97
C GLU A 259 -2.57 39.82 -9.34
N GLN A 260 -3.24 38.69 -9.09
CA GLN A 260 -2.60 37.36 -9.19
C GLN A 260 -3.62 36.21 -9.09
N GLN A 261 -4.34 35.97 -10.20
CA GLN A 261 -4.58 34.66 -10.84
C GLN A 261 -5.96 34.60 -11.50
N GLN A 262 -5.95 34.87 -12.81
CA GLN A 262 -6.84 34.23 -13.78
C GLN A 262 -6.87 32.70 -13.54
N HIS A 263 -7.98 31.95 -13.58
CA HIS A 263 -9.21 32.06 -14.36
C HIS A 263 -10.36 31.29 -13.68
N HIS A 264 -11.58 31.85 -13.74
CA HIS A 264 -12.86 31.22 -14.17
C HIS A 264 -14.06 31.72 -13.34
N LEU A 265 -14.88 32.60 -13.91
CA LEU A 265 -16.31 32.38 -14.20
C LEU A 265 -16.98 33.68 -14.66
N SER A 266 -16.81 34.00 -15.95
CA SER A 266 -17.79 34.81 -16.66
C SER A 266 -18.87 33.90 -17.25
N SER A 267 -20.10 34.15 -16.81
CA SER A 267 -21.35 34.12 -17.60
C SER A 267 -22.41 33.10 -17.17
N MET A 268 -23.49 33.65 -16.61
CA MET A 268 -24.84 33.11 -16.58
C MET A 268 -25.79 34.33 -16.60
N GLY A 269 -26.64 34.62 -17.58
CA GLY A 269 -26.88 34.07 -18.91
C GLY A 269 -27.97 34.91 -19.62
N ILE A 270 -27.96 34.94 -20.95
CA ILE A 270 -29.11 35.29 -21.79
C ILE A 270 -29.33 34.13 -22.77
N MET A 271 -30.59 33.73 -22.90
CA MET A 271 -31.15 32.59 -23.64
C MET A 271 -30.60 32.33 -25.05
N GLY A 272 -30.46 31.03 -25.38
CA GLY A 272 -30.94 30.47 -26.65
C GLY A 272 -29.94 29.67 -27.50
N GLY A 273 -30.20 28.37 -27.68
CA GLY A 273 -29.71 27.58 -28.83
C GLY A 273 -28.77 26.41 -28.49
N VAL A 274 -29.25 25.19 -28.72
CA VAL A 274 -28.50 23.93 -28.52
C VAL A 274 -27.64 23.63 -29.76
N ALA A 275 -26.34 23.36 -29.56
CA ALA A 275 -25.50 22.60 -30.47
C ALA A 275 -24.64 21.62 -29.68
N MET A 276 -24.90 20.32 -29.85
CA MET A 276 -24.14 19.23 -29.25
C MET A 276 -22.86 19.02 -30.04
N GLN A 277 -21.69 19.29 -29.44
CA GLN A 277 -20.43 18.76 -29.93
C GLN A 277 -19.70 18.04 -28.80
N ARG A 278 -19.57 16.72 -28.99
CA ARG A 278 -18.97 15.76 -28.08
C ARG A 278 -17.47 15.74 -28.38
N GLU A 279 -16.65 16.25 -27.46
CA GLU A 279 -15.22 15.95 -27.45
C GLU A 279 -14.86 15.17 -26.17
N GLU A 280 -14.31 13.99 -26.40
CA GLU A 280 -13.77 13.07 -25.41
C GLU A 280 -12.48 13.66 -24.83
N SER A 281 -12.57 14.23 -23.63
CA SER A 281 -11.39 14.42 -22.79
C SER A 281 -11.59 13.68 -21.47
N LEU A 282 -10.78 12.64 -21.27
CA LEU A 282 -10.73 11.86 -20.04
C LEU A 282 -10.29 12.76 -18.87
N PRO A 283 -10.95 12.69 -17.70
CA PRO A 283 -10.62 13.58 -16.59
C PRO A 283 -9.25 13.21 -15.99
N ILE A 284 -8.34 14.18 -15.99
CA ILE A 284 -7.04 14.12 -15.32
C ILE A 284 -7.29 14.09 -13.80
N PRO A 285 -6.72 13.12 -13.05
CA PRO A 285 -6.92 13.06 -11.60
C PRO A 285 -6.19 14.21 -10.90
N PRO A 286 -6.73 14.72 -9.78
CA PRO A 286 -6.15 15.87 -9.07
C PRO A 286 -4.77 15.55 -8.48
N PRO A 287 -3.88 16.56 -8.35
CA PRO A 287 -2.52 16.37 -7.85
C PRO A 287 -2.54 15.96 -6.37
N ARG A 288 -1.69 14.99 -6.03
CA ARG A 288 -1.50 14.51 -4.65
C ARG A 288 -0.82 15.61 -3.80
N PRO A 289 -1.16 15.73 -2.50
CA PRO A 289 -0.46 16.65 -1.62
C PRO A 289 1.00 16.19 -1.44
N LEU A 290 1.94 17.13 -1.58
CA LEU A 290 3.36 16.91 -1.36
C LEU A 290 3.58 16.44 0.07
N SER A 291 4.02 15.19 0.23
CA SER A 291 4.56 14.72 1.51
C SER A 291 5.79 15.57 1.85
N ALA A 292 5.74 16.24 2.99
CA ALA A 292 6.88 16.93 3.57
C ALA A 292 8.07 15.97 3.62
N ALA A 293 9.15 16.37 2.96
CA ALA A 293 10.40 15.64 2.92
C ALA A 293 10.94 15.44 4.34
N SER A 294 11.25 14.18 4.66
CA SER A 294 12.21 13.84 5.70
C SER A 294 13.51 14.59 5.43
N SER A 295 13.82 15.56 6.28
CA SER A 295 15.12 16.20 6.36
C SER A 295 16.12 15.21 6.96
N THR A 296 16.94 14.60 6.11
CA THR A 296 18.19 13.94 6.51
C THR A 296 19.34 14.95 6.37
N GLY A 297 20.09 15.18 7.45
CA GLY A 297 21.36 15.93 7.43
C GLY A 297 21.65 16.53 8.81
N SER A 298 22.43 15.85 9.66
CA SER A 298 23.89 15.95 9.72
C SER A 298 24.39 17.26 10.35
N THR A 299 24.75 17.20 11.64
CA THR A 299 26.04 17.71 12.14
C THR A 299 26.38 16.98 13.45
N GLY A 300 27.57 16.36 13.46
CA GLY A 300 28.24 16.01 14.70
C GLY A 300 29.01 17.23 15.23
N ARG A 301 28.93 17.45 16.53
CA ARG A 301 30.03 17.81 17.43
C ARG A 301 29.56 17.64 18.87
#